data_AF-A0A959NB89-F1
#
_entry.id   AF-A0A959NB89-F1
#
_cell.length_a   1.000
_cell.length_b   1.000
_cell.length_c   1.000
_cell.angle_alpha   90.00
_cell.angle_beta   90.00
_cell.angle_gamma   90.00
#
_symmetry.space_group_name_H-M   'P 1'
#
loop_
_entity.id
_entity.type
_entity.pdbx_description
1 polymer ?
#
loop_
_entity_poly.entity_id
_entity_poly.type
_entity_poly.pdbx_seq_one_letter_code
_entity_poly.pdbx_strand_id
1 'polypeptide(L)'
;NQLDPDIFNQIKSTRMVGRFTDGQLDSVRATGLAQTIYFIQDEDSAYTGINESSCDIIDIYFGKKEMEKIIFRSQVNGTIWPMFMKDPKAMRFPNFIWLEERRPKTKFDLFE
;
A
#
# COMPACT_ATOMS: atom_id res chain seq x y z
N ASN A 1 4.07 -0.38 2.43
CA ASN A 1 5.22 -1.04 3.10
C ASN A 1 6.40 -1.09 2.13
N GLN A 2 7.63 -1.13 2.63
CA GLN A 2 8.82 -1.39 1.80
C GLN A 2 8.93 -2.89 1.54
N LEU A 3 9.17 -3.25 0.29
CA LEU A 3 9.34 -4.63 -0.16
C LEU A 3 10.82 -4.96 -0.37
N ASP A 4 11.53 -4.05 -1.04
CA ASP A 4 12.95 -4.12 -1.36
C ASP A 4 13.56 -2.72 -1.29
N PRO A 5 14.89 -2.55 -1.37
CA PRO A 5 15.51 -1.24 -1.51
C PRO A 5 14.85 -0.45 -2.65
N ASP A 6 14.27 0.69 -2.30
CA ASP A 6 13.57 1.60 -3.21
C ASP A 6 12.22 1.12 -3.81
N ILE A 7 11.68 -0.01 -3.37
CA ILE A 7 10.43 -0.59 -3.86
C ILE A 7 9.37 -0.60 -2.74
N PHE A 8 8.21 0.00 -3.00
CA PHE A 8 7.19 0.23 -1.98
C PHE A 8 5.78 -0.06 -2.51
N ASN A 9 4.98 -0.79 -1.71
CA ASN A 9 3.53 -0.73 -1.87
C ASN A 9 3.01 0.58 -1.25
N GLN A 10 2.17 1.27 -2.01
CA GLN A 10 1.74 2.62 -1.75
C GLN A 10 0.22 2.70 -1.84
N ILE A 11 -0.38 3.44 -0.92
CA ILE A 11 -1.79 3.81 -0.99
C ILE A 11 -1.91 5.31 -0.71
N LYS A 12 -2.74 5.98 -1.49
CA LYS A 12 -3.06 7.40 -1.38
C LYS A 12 -4.56 7.57 -1.46
N SER A 13 -5.12 8.45 -0.63
CA SER A 13 -6.51 8.88 -0.75
C SER A 13 -6.72 10.21 -0.04
N THR A 14 -7.93 10.75 -0.17
CA THR A 14 -8.37 11.93 0.56
C THR A 14 -8.45 11.65 2.06
N ARG A 15 -8.96 10.47 2.44
CA ARG A 15 -9.06 10.03 3.84
C ARG A 15 -8.63 8.59 3.98
N MET A 16 -7.82 8.31 5.00
CA MET A 16 -7.45 6.94 5.40
C MET A 16 -7.81 6.70 6.86
N VAL A 17 -8.30 5.51 7.16
CA VAL A 17 -8.60 5.05 8.53
C VAL A 17 -7.89 3.73 8.74
N GLY A 18 -6.88 3.71 9.60
CA GLY A 18 -6.22 2.49 10.05
C GLY A 18 -6.88 1.95 11.32
N ARG A 19 -7.17 0.65 11.35
CA ARG A 19 -7.59 -0.09 12.54
C ARG A 19 -6.43 -0.90 13.08
N PHE A 20 -6.29 -0.89 14.39
CA PHE A 20 -5.27 -1.64 15.10
C PHE A 20 -5.93 -2.62 16.06
N THR A 21 -5.43 -3.85 16.06
CA THR A 21 -5.82 -4.92 16.98
C THR A 21 -4.55 -5.42 17.65
N ASP A 22 -4.52 -5.48 18.98
CA ASP A 22 -3.34 -5.89 19.76
C ASP A 22 -2.04 -5.15 19.38
N GLY A 23 -2.17 -3.85 19.08
CA GLY A 23 -1.04 -3.00 18.69
C GLY A 23 -0.52 -3.23 17.28
N GLN A 24 -1.14 -4.11 16.49
CA GLN A 24 -0.79 -4.38 15.09
C GLN A 24 -1.82 -3.77 14.16
N LEU A 25 -1.37 -3.23 13.02
CA LEU A 25 -2.27 -2.74 11.99
C LEU A 25 -3.02 -3.93 11.40
N ASP A 26 -4.34 -3.90 11.51
CA ASP A 26 -5.26 -4.95 11.05
C ASP A 26 -5.80 -4.60 9.66
N SER A 27 -6.31 -3.38 9.50
CA SER A 27 -6.91 -2.94 8.25
C SER A 27 -6.77 -1.45 8.02
N VAL A 28 -6.72 -1.05 6.75
CA VAL A 28 -6.75 0.36 6.32
C VAL A 28 -7.88 0.53 5.33
N ARG A 29 -8.79 1.45 5.62
CA ARG A 29 -9.79 1.93 4.67
C ARG A 29 -9.36 3.26 4.09
N ALA A 30 -9.14 3.30 2.79
CA ALA A 30 -8.91 4.52 2.02
C ALA A 30 -10.21 4.94 1.32
N THR A 31 -10.58 6.21 1.40
CA THR A 31 -11.82 6.76 0.82
C THR A 31 -11.55 8.10 0.14
N GLY A 32 -12.17 8.29 -1.03
CA GLY A 32 -12.10 9.49 -1.84
C GLY A 32 -10.82 9.55 -2.67
N LEU A 33 -10.96 9.38 -4.00
CA LEU A 33 -9.83 9.33 -4.95
C LEU A 33 -8.72 8.39 -4.47
N ALA A 34 -9.10 7.17 -4.06
CA ALA A 34 -8.17 6.19 -3.57
C ALA A 34 -7.34 5.63 -4.73
N GLN A 35 -6.02 5.64 -4.58
CA GLN A 35 -5.06 5.14 -5.56
C GLN A 35 -4.11 4.19 -4.84
N THR A 36 -3.73 3.11 -5.52
CA THR A 36 -2.77 2.13 -5.01
C THR A 36 -1.75 1.78 -6.09
N ILE A 37 -0.51 1.60 -5.66
CA ILE A 37 0.56 0.98 -6.45
C ILE A 37 1.09 -0.16 -5.61
N TYR A 38 0.96 -1.39 -6.08
CA TYR A 38 1.49 -2.56 -5.37
C TYR A 38 2.08 -3.59 -6.32
N PHE A 39 3.02 -4.37 -5.82
CA PHE A 39 3.73 -5.39 -6.59
C PHE A 39 3.07 -6.75 -6.37
N ILE A 40 2.78 -7.44 -7.47
CA ILE A 40 2.17 -8.77 -7.47
C ILE A 40 3.30 -9.79 -7.43
N GLN A 41 3.21 -10.74 -6.50
CA GLN A 41 4.14 -11.87 -6.38
C GLN A 41 3.45 -13.17 -6.82
N ASP A 42 4.23 -14.11 -7.36
CA ASP A 42 3.79 -15.49 -7.59
C ASP A 42 4.08 -16.41 -6.38
N GLU A 43 3.81 -17.71 -6.52
CA GLU A 43 4.01 -18.71 -5.46
C GLU A 43 5.49 -18.87 -5.08
N ASP A 44 6.42 -18.55 -5.98
CA ASP A 44 7.87 -18.59 -5.75
C ASP A 44 8.41 -17.26 -5.17
N SER A 45 7.51 -16.35 -4.76
CA SER A 45 7.82 -15.00 -4.27
C SER A 45 8.49 -14.09 -5.31
N ALA A 46 8.44 -14.43 -6.59
CA ALA A 46 8.95 -13.58 -7.65
C ALA A 46 7.92 -12.50 -8.01
N TYR A 47 8.38 -11.25 -8.17
CA TYR A 47 7.51 -10.17 -8.64
C TYR A 47 7.19 -10.35 -10.12
N THR A 48 5.91 -10.45 -10.44
CA THR A 48 5.43 -10.71 -11.82
C THR A 48 4.84 -9.46 -12.47
N GLY A 49 4.28 -8.56 -11.68
CA GLY A 49 3.67 -7.34 -12.19
C GLY A 49 3.51 -6.24 -11.16
N ILE A 50 3.21 -5.06 -11.65
CA ILE A 50 2.95 -3.84 -10.88
C ILE A 50 1.51 -3.45 -11.16
N ASN A 51 0.68 -3.51 -10.12
CA ASN A 51 -0.69 -3.03 -10.20
C ASN A 51 -0.72 -1.54 -9.85
N GLU A 52 -1.22 -0.73 -10.76
CA GLU A 52 -1.53 0.68 -10.55
C GLU A 52 -3.03 0.86 -10.74
N SER A 53 -3.76 1.08 -9.65
CA SER A 53 -5.22 1.14 -9.68
C SER A 53 -5.78 2.30 -8.87
N SER A 54 -6.95 2.76 -9.28
CA SER A 54 -7.71 3.82 -8.62
C SER A 54 -9.18 3.44 -8.50
N CYS A 55 -9.81 3.87 -7.40
CA CYS A 55 -11.25 3.76 -7.18
C CYS A 55 -11.69 4.73 -6.06
N ASP A 56 -12.97 4.71 -5.68
CA ASP A 56 -13.47 5.56 -4.60
C ASP A 56 -13.10 5.05 -3.21
N ILE A 57 -13.07 3.72 -3.03
CA ILE A 57 -12.86 3.07 -1.74
C ILE A 57 -12.00 1.81 -1.91
N ILE A 58 -10.86 1.78 -1.21
CA ILE A 58 -9.96 0.62 -1.10
C ILE A 58 -9.91 0.19 0.37
N ASP A 59 -10.20 -1.09 0.63
CA ASP A 59 -9.91 -1.73 1.92
C ASP A 59 -8.67 -2.61 1.78
N ILE A 60 -7.67 -2.38 2.63
CA ILE A 60 -6.48 -3.24 2.76
C ILE A 60 -6.55 -3.97 4.10
N TYR A 61 -6.31 -5.26 4.09
CA TYR A 61 -6.19 -6.10 5.28
C TYR A 61 -4.77 -6.62 5.41
N PHE A 62 -4.31 -6.68 6.65
CA PHE A 62 -2.97 -7.09 7.01
C PHE A 62 -3.02 -8.33 7.91
N GLY A 63 -2.18 -9.31 7.57
CA GLY A 63 -1.99 -10.54 8.34
C GLY A 63 -0.51 -10.71 8.63
N LYS A 64 -0.15 -11.08 9.87
CA LYS A 64 1.26 -11.26 10.28
C LYS A 64 2.18 -10.07 9.94
N LYS A 65 1.66 -8.83 10.01
CA LYS A 65 2.34 -7.57 9.67
C LYS A 65 2.62 -7.37 8.17
N GLU A 66 2.08 -8.21 7.31
CA GLU A 66 2.18 -8.12 5.86
C GLU A 66 0.81 -7.87 5.23
N MET A 67 0.81 -7.34 4.01
CA MET A 67 -0.42 -7.09 3.28
C MET A 67 -0.98 -8.41 2.77
N GLU A 68 -2.16 -8.78 3.25
CA GLU A 68 -2.79 -10.06 2.93
C GLU A 68 -3.82 -9.90 1.80
N LYS A 69 -4.59 -8.81 1.84
CA LYS A 69 -5.71 -8.64 0.91
C LYS A 69 -5.99 -7.18 0.60
N ILE A 70 -6.25 -6.89 -0.67
CA ILE A 70 -6.76 -5.61 -1.15
C ILE A 70 -8.16 -5.84 -1.73
N ILE A 71 -9.13 -5.03 -1.33
CA ILE A 71 -10.51 -5.07 -1.83
C ILE A 71 -10.88 -3.69 -2.37
N PHE A 72 -11.16 -3.63 -3.67
CA PHE A 72 -11.75 -2.46 -4.33
C PHE A 72 -13.27 -2.51 -4.13
N ARG A 73 -13.84 -1.50 -3.47
CA ARG A 73 -15.28 -1.46 -3.10
C ARG A 73 -16.14 -0.65 -4.07
N SER A 74 -15.56 -0.18 -5.16
CA SER A 74 -16.18 0.67 -6.20
C SER A 74 -15.58 0.30 -7.55
N GLN A 75 -16.07 0.92 -8.62
CA GLN A 75 -15.52 0.70 -9.96
C GLN A 75 -14.01 0.98 -9.97
N VAL A 76 -13.23 -0.04 -10.32
CA VAL A 76 -11.78 0.05 -10.38
C VAL A 76 -11.37 0.50 -11.78
N ASN A 77 -10.50 1.51 -11.84
CA ASN A 77 -9.75 1.86 -13.04
C ASN A 77 -8.27 1.66 -12.75
N GLY A 78 -7.68 0.66 -13.37
CA GLY A 78 -6.29 0.30 -13.11
C GLY A 78 -5.65 -0.46 -14.25
N THR A 79 -4.33 -0.45 -14.26
CA THR A 79 -3.48 -1.15 -15.22
C THR A 79 -2.54 -2.07 -14.46
N ILE A 80 -2.34 -3.28 -14.98
CA ILE A 80 -1.29 -4.18 -14.51
C ILE A 80 -0.15 -4.11 -15.52
N TRP A 81 0.99 -3.59 -15.08
CA TRP A 81 2.21 -3.51 -15.86
C TRP A 81 3.07 -4.75 -15.58
N PRO A 82 3.49 -5.50 -16.60
CA PRO A 82 4.53 -6.51 -16.41
C PRO A 82 5.84 -5.87 -15.93
N MET A 83 6.56 -6.56 -15.04
CA MET A 83 7.76 -6.04 -14.39
C MET A 83 8.87 -5.57 -15.36
N PHE A 84 8.91 -6.11 -16.57
CA PHE A 84 9.91 -5.71 -17.58
C PHE A 84 9.57 -4.40 -18.33
N MET A 85 8.34 -3.87 -18.20
CA MET A 85 7.93 -2.64 -18.88
C MET A 85 8.23 -1.36 -18.10
N LYS A 86 8.40 -1.45 -16.79
CA LYS A 86 8.56 -0.32 -15.89
C LYS A 86 9.68 -0.62 -14.91
N ASP A 87 10.52 0.38 -14.62
CA ASP A 87 11.47 0.27 -13.52
C ASP A 87 10.72 0.29 -12.19
N PRO A 88 10.75 -0.80 -11.39
CA PRO A 88 10.11 -0.86 -10.07
C PRO A 88 10.50 0.29 -9.15
N LYS A 89 11.75 0.76 -9.23
CA LYS A 89 12.25 1.84 -8.35
C LYS A 89 11.65 3.20 -8.69
N ALA A 90 11.25 3.39 -9.95
CA ALA A 90 10.59 4.59 -10.43
C ALA A 90 9.07 4.60 -10.15
N MET A 91 8.49 3.46 -9.77
CA MET A 91 7.05 3.35 -9.52
C MET A 91 6.68 3.94 -8.16
N ARG A 92 6.48 5.26 -8.12
CA ARG A 92 6.09 6.01 -6.93
C ARG A 92 5.05 7.07 -7.24
N PHE A 93 4.17 7.35 -6.29
CA PHE A 93 3.28 8.50 -6.40
C PHE A 93 4.08 9.81 -6.40
N PRO A 94 3.59 10.86 -7.09
CA PRO A 94 4.14 12.20 -6.94
C PRO A 94 4.13 12.61 -5.47
N ASN A 95 5.26 13.14 -4.99
CA ASN A 95 5.50 13.53 -3.60
C ASN A 95 5.50 12.37 -2.57
N PHE A 96 5.72 11.13 -3.01
CA PHE A 96 5.97 10.04 -2.07
C PHE A 96 7.28 10.25 -1.32
N ILE A 97 7.21 10.28 0.01
CA ILE A 97 8.36 10.39 0.90
C ILE A 97 8.27 9.23 1.90
N TRP A 98 9.33 8.42 1.98
CA TRP A 98 9.42 7.35 2.96
C TRP A 98 9.91 7.91 4.29
N LEU A 99 9.02 7.97 5.29
CA LEU A 99 9.27 8.56 6.60
C LEU A 99 9.34 7.49 7.70
N GLU A 100 10.17 6.47 7.51
CA GLU A 100 10.29 5.36 8.48
C GLU A 100 10.74 5.83 9.87
N GLU A 101 11.60 6.85 9.93
CA GLU A 101 12.05 7.44 11.19
C GLU A 101 10.91 8.06 12.01
N ARG A 102 9.81 8.47 11.36
CA ARG A 102 8.62 9.03 12.01
C ARG A 102 7.56 7.99 12.34
N ARG A 103 7.81 6.70 12.08
CA ARG A 103 6.87 5.64 12.39
C ARG A 103 6.70 5.55 13.91
N PRO A 104 5.48 5.78 14.45
CA PRO A 104 5.23 5.64 15.88
C PRO A 104 5.54 4.21 16.33
N LYS A 105 6.44 4.07 17.31
CA LYS A 105 6.78 2.79 17.95
C LYS A 105 5.90 2.55 19.17
N THR A 106 5.43 3.62 19.79
CA THR A 106 4.52 3.57 20.93
C THR A 106 3.32 4.49 20.72
N LYS A 107 2.27 4.28 21.52
CA LYS A 107 1.10 5.16 21.54
C LYS A 107 1.43 6.59 21.98
N PHE A 108 2.53 6.79 22.72
CA PHE A 108 2.92 8.10 23.24
C PHE A 108 3.51 8.98 22.13
N ASP A 109 4.20 8.38 21.18
CA ASP A 109 4.78 9.04 20.00
C ASP A 109 3.72 9.72 19.09
N LEU A 110 2.42 9.48 19.34
CA LEU A 110 1.30 10.13 18.62
C LEU A 110 0.90 11.49 19.21
N PHE A 111 1.34 11.81 20.43
CA PHE A 111 0.92 13.00 21.18
C PHE A 111 2.02 14.03 21.43
N GLU A 112 3.23 13.78 20.90
CA GLU A 112 4.37 14.71 20.93
C GLU A 112 4.43 15.60 19.68
#